data_AF-A0A2V7NSC1-F1
#
_entry.id   AF-A0A2V7NSC1-F1
#
_cell.length_a   1.000
_cell.length_b   1.000
_cell.length_c   1.000
_cell.angle_alpha   90.00
_cell.angle_beta   90.00
_cell.angle_gamma   90.00
#
_symmetry.space_group_name_H-M   'P 1'
#
loop_
_entity.id
_entity.type
_entity.pdbx_description
1 polymer ?
#
loop_
_entity_poly.entity_id
_entity_poly.type
_entity_poly.pdbx_seq_one_letter_code
_entity_poly.pdbx_strand_id
1 'polypeptide(L)'
;MARQKGASDELVEALQDRGGGAAIERLEPGWRAALEYAAVMHRSGHEVSDQLYRRLRAAWDEGQIVEITLVIGMTEYFNRFNDALRVEPTK
;
A
#
# COMPACT_ATOMS: atom_id res chain seq x y z
N MET A 1 8.78 3.98 10.11
CA MET A 1 9.67 3.01 9.43
C MET A 1 10.09 3.45 8.03
N ALA A 2 9.18 3.88 7.14
CA ALA A 2 9.51 4.22 5.74
C ALA A 2 10.73 5.17 5.59
N ARG A 3 10.79 6.25 6.39
CA ARG A 3 11.93 7.19 6.42
C ARG A 3 13.28 6.51 6.72
N GLN A 4 13.30 5.62 7.71
CA GLN A 4 14.51 4.85 8.09
C GLN A 4 14.97 3.89 6.98
N LYS A 5 14.10 3.58 6.03
CA LYS A 5 14.39 2.75 4.86
C LYS A 5 14.63 3.56 3.58
N GLY A 6 14.73 4.89 3.69
CA GLY A 6 15.12 5.78 2.58
C GLY A 6 13.95 6.44 1.83
N ALA A 7 12.70 6.32 2.29
CA ALA A 7 11.62 7.10 1.72
C ALA A 7 11.80 8.60 2.02
N SER A 8 11.61 9.47 1.02
CA SER A 8 11.66 10.91 1.20
C SER A 8 10.51 11.40 2.08
N ASP A 9 10.74 12.48 2.83
CA ASP A 9 9.70 13.09 3.66
C ASP A 9 8.50 13.54 2.81
N GLU A 10 8.78 14.12 1.64
CA GLU A 10 7.77 14.52 0.67
C GLU A 10 6.87 13.35 0.24
N LEU A 11 7.44 12.16 -0.01
CA LEU A 11 6.64 10.99 -0.38
C LEU A 11 5.81 10.48 0.80
N VAL A 12 6.39 10.47 2.00
CA VAL A 12 5.67 10.04 3.21
C VAL A 12 4.50 10.98 3.50
N GLU A 13 4.70 12.29 3.38
CA GLU A 13 3.64 13.29 3.54
C GLU A 13 2.56 13.15 2.46
N ALA A 14 2.96 12.97 1.19
CA ALA A 14 2.02 12.77 0.09
C ALA A 14 1.16 11.50 0.22
N LEU A 15 1.64 10.46 0.94
CA LEU A 15 0.86 9.25 1.24
C LEU A 15 -0.09 9.43 2.42
N GLN A 16 0.23 10.32 3.36
CA GLN A 16 -0.64 10.64 4.50
C GLN A 16 -1.79 11.55 4.08
N ASP A 17 -1.53 12.45 3.13
CA ASP A 17 -2.57 13.23 2.48
C ASP A 17 -3.31 12.33 1.48
N ARG A 18 -4.52 11.87 1.85
CA ARG A 18 -5.32 10.89 1.07
C ARG A 18 -5.66 11.34 -0.37
N GLY A 19 -5.25 12.54 -0.78
CA GLY A 19 -5.50 13.16 -2.08
C GLY A 19 -4.49 12.89 -3.19
N GLY A 20 -3.38 12.20 -2.92
CA GLY A 20 -2.39 11.90 -3.95
C GLY A 20 -1.57 13.13 -4.36
N GLY A 21 -0.35 13.23 -3.82
CA GLY A 21 0.56 14.34 -4.16
C GLY A 21 1.37 14.09 -5.44
N ALA A 22 1.93 15.17 -6.01
CA ALA A 22 2.87 15.12 -7.14
C ALA A 22 4.04 14.13 -6.92
N ALA A 23 4.41 13.86 -5.66
CA ALA A 23 5.42 12.87 -5.31
C ALA A 23 5.01 11.43 -5.64
N ILE A 24 3.72 11.07 -5.49
CA ILE A 24 3.19 9.76 -5.88
C ILE A 24 3.14 9.64 -7.39
N GLU A 25 2.79 10.72 -8.10
CA GLU A 25 2.74 10.72 -9.57
C GLU A 25 4.10 10.48 -10.22
N ARG A 26 5.19 10.92 -9.57
CA ARG A 26 6.58 10.69 -10.02
C ARG A 26 7.07 9.26 -9.81
N LEU A 27 6.34 8.42 -9.08
CA LEU A 27 6.72 7.02 -8.91
C LEU A 27 6.54 6.24 -10.22
N GLU A 28 7.39 5.23 -10.41
CA GLU A 28 7.24 4.30 -11.52
C GLU A 28 5.82 3.71 -11.57
N PRO A 29 5.27 3.44 -12.77
CA PRO A 29 3.89 2.98 -12.94
C PRO A 29 3.55 1.74 -12.10
N GLY A 30 4.53 0.86 -11.89
CA GLY A 30 4.47 -0.25 -10.95
C GLY A 30 4.07 0.27 -9.58
N TRP A 31 4.96 0.97 -8.86
CA TRP A 31 4.72 1.49 -7.51
C TRP A 31 3.35 2.17 -7.33
N ARG A 32 2.90 2.96 -8.32
CA ARG A 32 1.55 3.55 -8.29
C ARG A 32 0.44 2.50 -8.30
N ALA A 33 0.55 1.46 -9.12
CA ALA A 33 -0.37 0.33 -9.10
C ALA A 33 -0.34 -0.46 -7.78
N ALA A 34 0.81 -0.62 -7.12
CA ALA A 34 0.88 -1.28 -5.80
C ALA A 34 0.19 -0.44 -4.72
N LEU A 35 0.38 0.87 -4.73
CA LEU A 35 -0.29 1.79 -3.80
C LEU A 35 -1.81 1.79 -4.01
N GLU A 36 -2.25 1.82 -5.27
CA GLU A 36 -3.67 1.68 -5.62
C GLU A 36 -4.23 0.32 -5.18
N TYR A 37 -3.48 -0.76 -5.41
CA TYR A 37 -3.83 -2.10 -4.95
C TYR A 37 -3.96 -2.20 -3.43
N ALA A 38 -3.02 -1.62 -2.68
CA ALA A 38 -3.11 -1.53 -1.23
C ALA A 38 -4.37 -0.77 -0.76
N ALA A 39 -4.69 0.35 -1.41
CA ALA A 39 -5.88 1.15 -1.10
C ALA A 39 -7.20 0.40 -1.38
N VAL A 40 -7.25 -0.42 -2.43
CA VAL A 40 -8.40 -1.28 -2.73
C VAL A 40 -8.50 -2.43 -1.72
N MET A 41 -7.39 -3.13 -1.47
CA MET A 41 -7.32 -4.25 -0.52
C MET A 41 -7.72 -3.85 0.91
N HIS A 42 -7.40 -2.63 1.34
CA HIS A 42 -7.82 -2.09 2.63
C HIS A 42 -9.35 -2.10 2.80
N ARG A 43 -10.09 -1.85 1.72
CA ARG A 43 -11.56 -1.93 1.70
C ARG A 43 -12.04 -3.37 1.53
N SER A 44 -11.63 -4.01 0.44
CA SER A 44 -12.02 -5.38 0.10
C SER A 44 -11.17 -5.95 -1.04
N GLY A 45 -10.67 -7.18 -0.87
CA GLY A 45 -9.98 -7.89 -1.95
C GLY A 45 -10.88 -8.24 -3.14
N HIS A 46 -12.20 -8.28 -2.96
CA HIS A 46 -13.15 -8.49 -4.08
C HIS A 46 -13.27 -7.28 -5.01
N GLU A 47 -12.84 -6.09 -4.57
CA GLU A 47 -12.88 -4.87 -5.40
C GLU A 47 -11.65 -4.74 -6.31
N VAL A 48 -10.71 -5.68 -6.23
CA VAL A 48 -9.52 -5.71 -7.10
C VAL A 48 -9.98 -6.05 -8.52
N SER A 49 -9.97 -5.04 -9.39
CA SER A 49 -10.35 -5.23 -10.80
C SER A 49 -9.26 -5.94 -11.60
N ASP A 50 -9.66 -6.64 -12.66
CA ASP A 50 -8.73 -7.23 -13.64
C ASP A 50 -7.80 -6.19 -14.27
N GLN A 51 -8.26 -4.93 -14.40
CA GLN A 51 -7.42 -3.86 -14.92
C GLN A 51 -6.29 -3.50 -13.95
N LEU A 52 -6.61 -3.40 -12.65
CA LEU A 52 -5.62 -3.13 -11.62
C LEU A 52 -4.64 -4.31 -11.49
N TYR A 53 -5.16 -5.54 -11.48
CA TYR A 53 -4.31 -6.73 -11.41
C TYR A 53 -3.40 -6.87 -12.65
N ARG A 54 -3.88 -6.56 -13.86
CA ARG A 54 -3.04 -6.50 -15.06
C ARG A 54 -1.92 -5.45 -14.96
N ARG A 55 -2.19 -4.27 -14.38
CA ARG A 55 -1.17 -3.24 -14.14
C ARG A 55 -0.10 -3.72 -13.16
N LEU A 56 -0.48 -4.47 -12.11
CA LEU A 56 0.49 -5.13 -11.23
C LEU A 56 1.35 -6.12 -12.04
N ARG A 57 0.72 -7.03 -12.78
CA ARG A 57 1.41 -8.05 -13.58
C ARG A 57 2.31 -7.50 -14.70
N ALA A 58 2.10 -6.26 -15.12
CA ALA A 58 2.98 -5.57 -16.06
C ALA A 58 4.31 -5.11 -15.42
N ALA A 59 4.35 -4.95 -14.09
CA ALA A 59 5.50 -4.44 -13.36
C ALA A 59 6.18 -5.49 -12.45
N TRP A 60 5.44 -6.53 -12.04
CA TRP A 60 5.92 -7.54 -11.10
C TRP A 60 5.56 -8.96 -11.53
N ASP A 61 6.43 -9.90 -11.17
CA ASP A 61 6.16 -11.31 -11.31
C ASP A 61 5.13 -11.82 -10.28
N GLU A 62 4.73 -13.08 -10.43
CA GLU A 62 3.70 -13.68 -9.58
C GLU A 62 4.12 -13.78 -8.11
N GLY A 63 5.39 -14.13 -7.84
CA GLY A 63 5.92 -14.24 -6.49
C GLY A 63 5.96 -12.88 -5.80
N GLN A 64 6.41 -11.85 -6.52
CA GLN A 64 6.41 -10.47 -6.04
C GLN A 64 5.00 -9.97 -5.72
N ILE A 65 3.99 -10.29 -6.54
CA ILE A 65 2.60 -9.93 -6.25
C ILE A 65 2.08 -10.65 -5.01
N VAL A 66 2.44 -11.92 -4.80
CA VAL A 66 2.11 -12.66 -3.58
C VAL A 66 2.71 -11.98 -2.36
N GLU A 67 3.98 -11.58 -2.42
CA GLU A 67 4.66 -10.86 -1.33
C GLU A 67 4.01 -9.50 -1.03
N ILE A 68 3.72 -8.71 -2.08
CA ILE A 68 3.01 -7.42 -1.94
C ILE A 68 1.66 -7.64 -1.25
N THR A 69 0.89 -8.63 -1.69
CA THR A 69 -0.42 -8.97 -1.12
C THR A 69 -0.30 -9.38 0.35
N LEU A 70 0.72 -10.18 0.69
CA LEU A 70 0.98 -10.63 2.05
C LEU A 70 1.30 -9.45 2.98
N VAL A 71 2.17 -8.53 2.56
CA VAL A 71 2.54 -7.34 3.35
C VAL A 71 1.32 -6.46 3.61
N ILE A 72 0.48 -6.25 2.60
CA ILE A 72 -0.79 -5.51 2.73
C ILE A 72 -1.70 -6.22 3.75
N GLY A 73 -1.95 -7.52 3.56
CA GLY A 73 -2.82 -8.31 4.42
C GLY A 73 -2.35 -8.36 5.88
N MET A 74 -1.05 -8.50 6.13
CA MET A 74 -0.48 -8.46 7.48
C MET A 74 -0.68 -7.10 8.15
N THR A 75 -0.51 -6.01 7.39
CA THR A 75 -0.72 -4.65 7.91
C THR A 75 -2.19 -4.43 8.28
N GLU A 76 -3.12 -4.89 7.45
CA GLU A 76 -4.56 -4.85 7.75
C GLU A 76 -4.92 -5.68 8.99
N TYR A 77 -4.33 -6.87 9.13
CA TYR A 77 -4.49 -7.69 10.32
C TYR A 77 -4.06 -6.94 11.58
N PHE A 78 -2.84 -6.39 11.61
CA PHE A 78 -2.34 -5.69 12.79
C PHE A 78 -3.18 -4.46 13.14
N ASN A 79 -3.56 -3.67 12.14
CA ASN A 79 -4.39 -2.48 12.36
C ASN A 79 -5.74 -2.86 12.97
N ARG A 80 -6.48 -3.77 12.32
CA ARG A 80 -7.81 -4.18 12.80
C ARG A 80 -7.76 -4.89 14.15
N PHE A 81 -6.74 -5.71 14.38
CA PHE A 81 -6.54 -6.40 15.66
C PHE A 81 -6.28 -5.40 16.79
N ASN A 82 -5.36 -4.44 16.58
CA ASN A 82 -5.05 -3.41 17.56
C ASN A 82 -6.23 -2.47 17.82
N ASP A 83 -6.96 -2.07 16.77
CA ASP A 83 -8.15 -1.23 16.87
C ASP A 83 -9.25 -1.93 17.70
N ALA A 84 -9.50 -3.22 17.44
CA ALA A 84 -10.49 -4.01 18.16
C ALA A 84 -10.15 -4.14 19.66
N LEU A 85 -8.86 -4.23 19.99
CA LEU A 85 -8.36 -4.31 21.36
C LEU A 85 -8.09 -2.94 22.00
N ARG A 86 -8.29 -1.84 21.27
CA ARG A 86 -8.01 -0.46 21.71
C ARG A 86 -6.58 -0.28 22.22
N VAL A 87 -5.62 -0.89 21.53
CA VAL A 87 -4.20 -0.74 21.84
C VAL A 87 -3.76 0.68 21.52
N GLU A 88 -3.19 1.39 22.48
CA GLU A 88 -2.64 2.73 22.24
C GLU A 88 -1.34 2.65 21.43
N PRO A 89 -1.11 3.57 20.46
CA PRO A 89 0.14 3.63 19.72
C PRO A 89 1.32 3.87 20.66
N THR A 90 2.35 3.03 20.55
CA THR A 90 3.62 3.26 21.26
C THR A 90 4.28 4.53 20.71
N LYS A 91 4.70 5.42 21.60
CA LYS A 91 5.45 6.65 21.25
C LYS A 91 6.83 6.35 20.68
#